data_AF-A0A7N5J8E3-F1
#
_entry.id   AF-A0A7N5J8E3-F1
#
_cell.length_a   1.000
_cell.length_b   1.000
_cell.length_c   1.000
_cell.angle_alpha   90.00
_cell.angle_beta   90.00
_cell.angle_gamma   90.00
#
_symmetry.space_group_name_H-M   'P 1'
#
loop_
_entity.id
_entity.type
_entity.pdbx_description
1 polymer ?
#
loop_
_entity_poly.entity_id
_entity_poly.type
_entity_poly.pdbx_seq_one_letter_code
_entity_poly.pdbx_strand_id
1 'polypeptide(L)'
;MASEGKITIQLMLAVGGAVLGSLQFGYNTGVINAPQKVIEEFYNQTWLSRYEKYITPGTLVTLWSLSVSIFSVGGMLGSFSVGLFVNRFGRRNSMLMSNSLAFLAAILMGFSKMAGSFEMLILGRFIVGIYSGLSTGFVPMYVGEVSPTALRGALGTLHQLGVVVGILIAQIFGIDLIMGTESLWPLLLGFTFIPSLIQCILLPFAPESPRFLLINRNEENKAKSVLKKLRGTTDVSRDLQEMKEESRQMLQEKKVTILELFLLPS
;
A
#
# COMPACT_ATOMS: atom_id res chain seq x y z
N MET A 1 -1.66 30.53 23.17
CA MET A 1 -1.24 30.63 21.75
C MET A 1 -1.14 29.22 21.19
N ALA A 2 -1.93 28.91 20.18
CA ALA A 2 -2.03 27.58 19.61
C ALA A 2 -0.64 27.09 19.18
N SER A 3 -0.28 25.87 19.58
CA SER A 3 0.80 25.13 18.94
C SER A 3 0.36 24.90 17.48
N GLU A 4 0.64 25.85 16.61
CA GLU A 4 0.69 25.63 15.16
C GLU A 4 1.46 24.33 14.94
N GLY A 5 0.84 23.37 14.25
CA GLY A 5 1.34 22.00 14.17
C GLY A 5 2.79 21.96 13.68
N LYS A 6 3.74 21.83 14.60
CA LYS A 6 5.15 21.74 14.25
C LYS A 6 5.38 20.43 13.53
N ILE A 7 5.96 20.51 12.33
CA ILE A 7 6.39 19.34 11.59
C ILE A 7 7.65 18.80 12.26
N THR A 8 7.50 17.71 13.02
CA THR A 8 8.63 17.04 13.67
C THR A 8 9.28 16.04 12.73
N ILE A 9 10.55 15.72 12.98
CA ILE A 9 11.25 14.64 12.25
C ILE A 9 10.51 13.31 12.40
N GLN A 10 9.94 13.04 13.58
CA GLN A 10 9.16 11.81 13.79
C GLN A 10 7.88 11.77 12.97
N LEU A 11 7.18 12.91 12.83
CA LEU A 11 6.01 13.00 11.97
C LEU A 11 6.38 12.80 10.50
N MET A 12 7.47 13.42 10.04
CA MET A 12 7.97 13.22 8.67
C MET A 12 8.36 11.76 8.41
N LEU A 13 9.05 11.11 9.35
CA LEU A 13 9.42 9.70 9.22
C LEU A 13 8.19 8.79 9.20
N ALA A 14 7.21 9.05 10.08
CA ALA A 14 5.96 8.29 10.11
C ALA A 14 5.19 8.40 8.79
N VAL A 15 4.95 9.64 8.34
CA VAL A 15 4.19 9.89 7.10
C VAL A 15 4.96 9.41 5.87
N GLY A 16 6.26 9.70 5.78
CA GLY A 16 7.11 9.25 4.67
C GLY A 16 7.17 7.71 4.58
N GLY A 17 7.35 7.03 5.71
CA GLY A 17 7.34 5.56 5.77
C GLY A 17 5.99 4.97 5.37
N ALA A 18 4.87 5.61 5.72
CA ALA A 18 3.55 5.17 5.28
C ALA A 18 3.32 5.41 3.78
N VAL A 19 3.70 6.59 3.26
CA VAL A 19 3.50 6.98 1.85
C VAL A 19 4.26 6.08 0.88
N LEU A 20 5.33 5.38 1.30
CA LEU A 20 5.96 4.33 0.50
C LEU A 20 4.99 3.23 0.05
N GLY A 21 3.97 2.91 0.84
CA GLY A 21 2.90 1.99 0.41
C GLY A 21 2.03 2.58 -0.70
N SER A 22 1.82 3.90 -0.69
CA SER A 22 1.08 4.61 -1.75
C SER A 22 1.88 4.68 -3.04
N LEU A 23 3.18 4.93 -2.93
CA LEU A 23 4.11 4.87 -4.06
C LEU A 23 4.11 3.48 -4.69
N GLN A 24 4.16 2.41 -3.88
CA GLN A 24 4.09 1.04 -4.40
C GLN A 24 2.75 0.75 -5.08
N PHE A 25 1.63 1.23 -4.55
CA PHE A 25 0.33 1.09 -5.23
C PHE A 25 0.35 1.76 -6.61
N GLY A 26 0.83 2.99 -6.69
CA GLY A 26 0.97 3.70 -7.96
C GLY A 26 1.92 3.01 -8.94
N TYR A 27 3.07 2.55 -8.44
CA TYR A 27 4.07 1.85 -9.24
C TYR A 27 3.48 0.58 -9.87
N ASN A 28 2.86 -0.29 -9.06
CA ASN A 28 2.27 -1.54 -9.54
C ASN A 28 1.04 -1.33 -10.45
N THR A 29 0.40 -0.16 -10.36
CA THR A 29 -0.66 0.24 -11.30
C THR A 29 -0.09 0.62 -12.66
N GLY A 30 1.02 1.37 -12.71
CA GLY A 30 1.60 1.88 -13.95
C GLY A 30 2.58 0.94 -14.65
N VAL A 31 3.26 0.07 -13.91
CA VAL A 31 4.44 -0.69 -14.39
C VAL A 31 4.16 -1.68 -15.51
N ILE A 32 2.91 -2.18 -15.59
CA ILE A 32 2.54 -3.22 -16.55
C ILE A 32 2.33 -2.68 -17.97
N ASN A 33 2.17 -1.36 -18.13
CA ASN A 33 1.77 -0.77 -19.42
C ASN A 33 2.92 -0.68 -20.43
N ALA A 34 4.08 -0.19 -20.00
CA ALA A 34 5.22 0.00 -20.89
C ALA A 34 5.82 -1.32 -21.44
N PRO A 35 6.06 -2.37 -20.62
CA PRO A 35 6.64 -3.63 -21.09
C PRO A 35 5.61 -4.58 -21.72
N GLN A 36 4.40 -4.13 -22.09
CA GLN A 36 3.33 -5.01 -22.58
C GLN A 36 3.81 -5.94 -23.69
N LYS A 37 4.34 -5.38 -24.78
CA LYS A 37 4.78 -6.16 -25.95
C LYS A 37 5.88 -7.17 -25.59
N VAL A 38 6.77 -6.76 -24.68
CA VAL A 38 7.89 -7.59 -24.23
C VAL A 38 7.41 -8.77 -23.39
N ILE A 39 6.43 -8.56 -22.51
CA ILE A 39 5.83 -9.63 -21.70
C ILE A 39 4.96 -10.55 -22.56
N GLU A 40 4.24 -10.01 -23.53
CA GLU A 40 3.49 -10.80 -24.52
C GLU A 40 4.43 -11.72 -25.32
N GLU A 41 5.59 -11.23 -25.75
CA GLU A 41 6.61 -12.05 -26.41
C GLU A 41 7.14 -13.15 -25.47
N PHE A 42 7.37 -12.84 -24.19
CA PHE A 42 7.72 -13.86 -23.18
C PHE A 42 6.65 -14.94 -23.05
N TYR A 43 5.36 -14.59 -23.12
CA TYR A 43 4.27 -15.57 -23.06
C TYR A 43 4.29 -16.47 -24.29
N ASN A 44 4.50 -15.89 -25.47
CA ASN A 44 4.62 -16.63 -26.71
C ASN A 44 5.81 -17.60 -26.70
N GLN A 45 7.00 -17.14 -26.29
CA GLN A 45 8.21 -17.98 -26.15
C GLN A 45 8.01 -19.11 -25.14
N THR A 46 7.39 -18.81 -23.99
CA THR A 46 7.08 -19.81 -22.95
C THR A 46 6.10 -20.86 -23.47
N TRP A 47 5.07 -20.45 -24.22
CA TRP A 47 4.08 -21.35 -24.81
C TRP A 47 4.71 -22.25 -25.87
N LEU A 48 5.56 -21.68 -26.74
CA LEU A 48 6.31 -22.43 -27.75
C LEU A 48 7.21 -23.49 -27.11
N SER A 49 7.93 -23.14 -26.04
CA SER A 49 8.80 -24.09 -25.33
C SER A 49 8.03 -25.25 -24.68
N ARG A 50 6.75 -25.05 -24.32
CA ARG A 50 5.94 -26.05 -23.60
C ARG A 50 5.11 -26.94 -24.54
N TYR A 51 4.62 -26.36 -25.64
CA TYR A 51 3.63 -27.01 -26.51
C TYR A 51 4.09 -27.14 -27.97
N GLU A 52 5.33 -26.71 -28.27
CA GLU A 52 5.93 -26.74 -29.62
C GLU A 52 5.11 -26.01 -30.69
N LYS A 53 4.24 -25.08 -30.26
CA LYS A 53 3.38 -24.26 -31.12
C LYS A 53 3.34 -22.85 -30.60
N TYR A 54 3.18 -21.88 -31.50
CA TYR A 54 2.95 -20.49 -31.11
C TYR A 54 1.57 -20.32 -30.47
N ILE A 55 1.45 -19.37 -29.55
CA ILE A 55 0.18 -19.06 -28.90
C ILE A 55 -0.78 -18.40 -29.90
N THR A 56 -2.05 -18.78 -29.88
CA THR A 56 -3.07 -18.15 -30.70
C THR A 56 -3.31 -16.72 -30.22
N PRO A 57 -3.48 -15.70 -31.11
CA PRO A 57 -3.65 -14.30 -30.70
C PRO A 57 -4.80 -14.07 -29.69
N GLY A 58 -5.91 -14.81 -29.80
CA GLY A 58 -7.03 -14.71 -28.84
C GLY A 58 -6.67 -15.16 -27.42
N THR A 59 -5.92 -16.25 -27.29
CA THR A 59 -5.38 -16.73 -26.00
C THR A 59 -4.32 -15.77 -25.47
N LEU A 60 -3.48 -15.26 -26.37
CA LEU A 60 -2.68 -14.03 -26.29
C LEU A 60 -3.27 -12.98 -25.36
N VAL A 61 -4.26 -12.32 -25.94
CA VAL A 61 -4.96 -11.18 -25.34
C VAL A 61 -5.63 -11.58 -24.03
N THR A 62 -6.16 -12.81 -23.93
CA THR A 62 -6.84 -13.28 -22.71
C THR A 62 -5.87 -13.44 -21.54
N LEU A 63 -4.70 -14.07 -21.75
CA LEU A 63 -3.69 -14.23 -20.71
C LEU A 63 -3.10 -12.89 -20.28
N TRP A 64 -2.83 -12.00 -21.23
CA TRP A 64 -2.39 -10.64 -20.91
C TRP A 64 -3.45 -9.88 -20.09
N SER A 65 -4.70 -9.90 -20.55
CA SER A 65 -5.82 -9.24 -19.86
C SER A 65 -6.03 -9.80 -18.46
N LEU A 66 -5.86 -11.11 -18.26
CA LEU A 66 -5.89 -11.74 -16.94
C LEU A 66 -4.74 -11.22 -16.06
N SER A 67 -3.53 -11.12 -16.60
CA SER A 67 -2.34 -10.63 -15.88
C SER A 67 -2.50 -9.18 -15.40
N VAL A 68 -3.20 -8.35 -16.18
CA VAL A 68 -3.53 -6.97 -15.82
C VAL A 68 -4.67 -6.91 -14.81
N SER A 69 -5.79 -7.58 -15.08
CA SER A 69 -7.04 -7.48 -14.30
C SER A 69 -7.01 -8.19 -12.94
N ILE A 70 -6.22 -9.26 -12.80
CA ILE A 70 -6.11 -10.02 -11.54
C ILE A 70 -5.54 -9.16 -10.39
N PHE A 71 -4.77 -8.12 -10.72
CA PHE A 71 -4.32 -7.10 -9.76
C PHE A 71 -5.50 -6.39 -9.09
N SER A 72 -6.52 -6.01 -9.85
CA SER A 72 -7.73 -5.36 -9.33
C SER A 72 -8.55 -6.30 -8.46
N VAL A 73 -8.61 -7.58 -8.81
CA VAL A 73 -9.26 -8.62 -7.98
C VAL A 73 -8.53 -8.75 -6.64
N GLY A 74 -7.20 -8.82 -6.66
CA GLY A 74 -6.39 -8.79 -5.44
C GLY A 74 -6.66 -7.52 -4.61
N GLY A 75 -6.66 -6.36 -5.25
CA GLY A 75 -6.93 -5.07 -4.61
C GLY A 75 -8.30 -5.00 -3.94
N MET A 76 -9.33 -5.57 -4.55
CA MET A 76 -10.66 -5.70 -3.96
C MET A 76 -10.61 -6.49 -2.66
N LEU A 77 -10.04 -7.71 -2.70
CA LEU A 77 -9.93 -8.58 -1.52
C LEU A 77 -9.08 -7.95 -0.40
N GLY A 78 -7.98 -7.29 -0.78
CA GLY A 78 -7.13 -6.55 0.15
C GLY A 78 -7.88 -5.42 0.83
N SER A 79 -8.60 -4.60 0.07
CA SER A 79 -9.35 -3.45 0.60
C SER A 79 -10.45 -3.87 1.58
N PHE A 80 -11.20 -4.93 1.28
CA PHE A 80 -12.20 -5.47 2.20
C PHE A 80 -11.60 -6.01 3.51
N SER A 81 -10.35 -6.47 3.47
CA SER A 81 -9.67 -7.06 4.62
C SER A 81 -9.02 -6.04 5.54
N VAL A 82 -8.93 -4.75 5.15
CA VAL A 82 -8.24 -3.69 5.90
C VAL A 82 -8.68 -3.64 7.37
N GLY A 83 -9.98 -3.64 7.63
CA GLY A 83 -10.55 -3.52 8.97
C GLY A 83 -10.13 -4.63 9.92
N LEU A 84 -9.88 -5.84 9.40
CA LEU A 84 -9.44 -6.99 10.21
C LEU A 84 -8.01 -6.80 10.72
N PHE A 85 -7.13 -6.27 9.88
CA PHE A 85 -5.71 -6.08 10.23
C PHE A 85 -5.52 -4.87 11.16
N VAL A 86 -6.04 -3.69 10.77
CA VAL A 86 -5.78 -2.43 11.50
C VAL A 86 -6.30 -2.45 12.93
N ASN A 87 -7.40 -3.17 13.18
CA ASN A 87 -8.00 -3.27 14.51
C ASN A 87 -7.34 -4.35 15.38
N ARG A 88 -6.78 -5.39 14.78
CA ARG A 88 -6.14 -6.50 15.51
C ARG A 88 -4.66 -6.22 15.81
N PHE A 89 -3.91 -5.81 14.79
CA PHE A 89 -2.46 -5.67 14.86
C PHE A 89 -1.98 -4.24 15.08
N GLY A 90 -2.84 -3.25 14.84
CA GLY A 90 -2.47 -1.82 14.80
C GLY A 90 -2.16 -1.37 13.38
N ARG A 91 -2.02 -0.06 13.17
CA ARG A 91 -1.90 0.51 11.82
C ARG A 91 -0.49 0.31 11.28
N ARG A 92 0.52 0.67 12.08
CA ARG A 92 1.94 0.52 11.73
C ARG A 92 2.32 -0.94 11.53
N ASN A 93 1.93 -1.81 12.47
CA ASN A 93 2.28 -3.23 12.37
C ASN A 93 1.57 -3.92 11.19
N SER A 94 0.35 -3.50 10.84
CA SER A 94 -0.34 -4.02 9.65
C SER A 94 0.41 -3.69 8.36
N MET A 95 0.91 -2.45 8.23
CA MET A 95 1.75 -2.06 7.08
C MET A 95 3.05 -2.87 7.02
N LEU A 96 3.70 -3.11 8.16
CA LEU A 96 4.89 -3.96 8.23
C LEU A 96 4.60 -5.41 7.80
N MET A 97 3.50 -5.99 8.29
CA MET A 97 3.11 -7.36 7.93
C MET A 97 2.75 -7.48 6.46
N SER A 98 2.11 -6.46 5.87
CA SER A 98 1.75 -6.50 4.45
C SER A 98 2.97 -6.49 3.52
N ASN A 99 4.13 -5.99 3.96
CA ASN A 99 5.36 -6.04 3.15
C ASN A 99 5.80 -7.47 2.80
N SER A 100 5.43 -8.47 3.60
CA SER A 100 5.64 -9.89 3.25
C SER A 100 4.95 -10.27 1.94
N LEU A 101 3.76 -9.72 1.67
CA LEU A 101 3.05 -9.93 0.40
C LEU A 101 3.78 -9.23 -0.75
N ALA A 102 4.30 -8.02 -0.52
CA ALA A 102 5.06 -7.29 -1.53
C ALA A 102 6.36 -8.01 -1.90
N PHE A 103 7.10 -8.55 -0.92
CA PHE A 103 8.28 -9.36 -1.17
C PHE A 103 7.96 -10.65 -1.94
N LEU A 104 6.91 -11.37 -1.53
CA LEU A 104 6.48 -12.57 -2.23
C LEU A 104 6.11 -12.27 -3.69
N ALA A 105 5.37 -11.19 -3.93
CA ALA A 105 5.03 -10.78 -5.28
C ALA A 105 6.24 -10.35 -6.10
N ALA A 106 7.19 -9.63 -5.50
CA ALA A 106 8.44 -9.24 -6.16
C ALA A 106 9.26 -10.46 -6.61
N ILE A 107 9.35 -11.49 -5.77
CA ILE A 107 10.04 -12.75 -6.09
C ILE A 107 9.30 -13.46 -7.23
N LEU A 108 7.98 -13.63 -7.12
CA LEU A 108 7.20 -14.34 -8.15
C LEU A 108 7.29 -13.64 -9.52
N MET A 109 7.15 -12.31 -9.56
CA MET A 109 7.25 -11.55 -10.81
C MET A 109 8.70 -11.49 -11.32
N GLY A 110 9.67 -11.23 -10.46
CA GLY A 110 11.08 -11.09 -10.83
C GLY A 110 11.74 -12.38 -11.33
N PHE A 111 11.31 -13.54 -10.83
CA PHE A 111 11.82 -14.84 -11.27
C PHE A 111 10.92 -15.56 -12.29
N SER A 112 9.78 -14.97 -12.67
CA SER A 112 8.84 -15.57 -13.64
C SER A 112 9.47 -15.92 -14.98
N LYS A 113 10.36 -15.05 -15.50
CA LYS A 113 11.09 -15.29 -16.74
C LYS A 113 12.06 -16.46 -16.62
N MET A 114 12.84 -16.51 -15.54
CA MET A 114 13.83 -17.55 -15.29
C MET A 114 13.17 -18.93 -15.13
N ALA A 115 11.98 -18.96 -14.54
CA ALA A 115 11.19 -20.18 -14.38
C ALA A 115 10.40 -20.57 -15.65
N GLY A 116 10.38 -19.73 -16.69
CA GLY A 116 9.53 -19.96 -17.87
C GLY A 116 8.06 -20.12 -17.50
N SER A 117 7.53 -19.26 -16.62
CA SER A 117 6.16 -19.38 -16.11
C SER A 117 5.42 -18.04 -16.07
N PHE A 118 4.41 -17.92 -16.94
CA PHE A 118 3.44 -16.83 -16.89
C PHE A 118 2.47 -16.98 -15.71
N GLU A 119 2.27 -18.18 -15.17
CA GLU A 119 1.46 -18.42 -13.97
C GLU A 119 2.07 -17.75 -12.73
N MET A 120 3.40 -17.79 -12.59
CA MET A 120 4.11 -17.07 -11.53
C MET A 120 3.90 -15.55 -11.64
N LEU A 121 3.89 -15.01 -12.86
CA LEU A 121 3.61 -13.59 -13.09
C LEU A 121 2.18 -13.25 -12.68
N ILE A 122 1.19 -14.02 -13.14
CA ILE A 122 -0.23 -13.82 -12.81
C ILE A 122 -0.45 -13.90 -11.28
N LEU A 123 0.15 -14.89 -10.62
CA LEU A 123 0.05 -15.03 -9.16
C LEU A 123 0.74 -13.86 -8.43
N GLY A 124 1.91 -13.42 -8.91
CA GLY A 124 2.59 -12.24 -8.38
C GLY A 124 1.74 -10.98 -8.50
N ARG A 125 1.07 -10.78 -9.65
CA ARG A 125 0.13 -9.67 -9.89
C ARG A 125 -1.07 -9.71 -8.95
N PHE A 126 -1.62 -10.89 -8.68
CA PHE A 126 -2.69 -11.06 -7.71
C PHE A 126 -2.25 -10.67 -6.29
N ILE A 127 -1.09 -11.18 -5.84
CA ILE A 127 -0.58 -10.94 -4.48
C ILE A 127 -0.21 -9.47 -4.27
N VAL A 128 0.44 -8.83 -5.24
CA VAL A 128 0.74 -7.38 -5.15
C VAL A 128 -0.53 -6.53 -5.22
N GLY A 129 -1.59 -7.05 -5.87
CA GLY A 129 -2.94 -6.51 -5.81
C GLY A 129 -3.48 -6.50 -4.38
N ILE A 130 -3.43 -7.63 -3.67
CA ILE A 130 -3.86 -7.72 -2.26
C ILE A 130 -3.08 -6.72 -1.40
N TYR A 131 -1.76 -6.69 -1.54
CA TYR A 131 -0.90 -5.72 -0.85
C TYR A 131 -1.33 -4.27 -1.11
N SER A 132 -1.59 -3.95 -2.38
CA SER A 132 -1.99 -2.61 -2.81
C SER A 132 -3.34 -2.20 -2.24
N GLY A 133 -4.34 -3.10 -2.24
CA GLY A 133 -5.64 -2.86 -1.63
C GLY A 133 -5.59 -2.69 -0.11
N LEU A 134 -4.70 -3.42 0.58
CA LEU A 134 -4.45 -3.17 2.00
C LEU A 134 -3.80 -1.80 2.21
N SER A 135 -2.84 -1.43 1.36
CA SER A 135 -2.08 -0.18 1.46
C SER A 135 -2.95 1.06 1.24
N THR A 136 -3.91 1.01 0.32
CA THR A 136 -4.87 2.11 0.10
C THR A 136 -5.77 2.37 1.29
N GLY A 137 -6.00 1.38 2.17
CA GLY A 137 -6.70 1.59 3.44
C GLY A 137 -5.76 1.98 4.59
N PHE A 138 -4.59 1.31 4.69
CA PHE A 138 -3.67 1.50 5.82
C PHE A 138 -3.04 2.89 5.84
N VAL A 139 -2.58 3.39 4.68
CA VAL A 139 -1.83 4.64 4.61
C VAL A 139 -2.68 5.86 5.01
N PRO A 140 -3.85 6.13 4.39
CA PRO A 140 -4.65 7.29 4.77
C PRO A 140 -5.13 7.20 6.22
N MET A 141 -5.47 6.00 6.72
CA MET A 141 -5.85 5.80 8.12
C MET A 141 -4.69 6.16 9.07
N TYR A 142 -3.49 5.61 8.82
CA TYR A 142 -2.33 5.89 9.65
C TYR A 142 -1.94 7.37 9.60
N VAL A 143 -1.84 7.96 8.40
CA VAL A 143 -1.51 9.38 8.22
C VAL A 143 -2.54 10.27 8.92
N GLY A 144 -3.83 9.97 8.80
CA GLY A 144 -4.89 10.72 9.46
C GLY A 144 -4.79 10.67 10.99
N GLU A 145 -4.42 9.52 11.55
CA GLU A 145 -4.33 9.30 12.99
C GLU A 145 -3.04 9.83 13.62
N VAL A 146 -1.93 9.93 12.88
CA VAL A 146 -0.66 10.50 13.39
C VAL A 146 -0.58 12.01 13.17
N SER A 147 -1.29 12.55 12.19
CA SER A 147 -1.22 13.98 11.83
C SER A 147 -1.90 14.89 12.84
N PRO A 148 -1.39 16.12 13.06
CA PRO A 148 -2.12 17.17 13.78
C PRO A 148 -3.40 17.56 13.03
N THR A 149 -4.48 17.91 13.74
CA THR A 149 -5.77 18.26 13.14
C THR A 149 -5.66 19.34 12.06
N ALA A 150 -4.83 20.37 12.28
CA ALA A 150 -4.60 21.45 11.31
C ALA A 150 -3.87 21.02 10.02
N LEU A 151 -3.02 19.99 10.07
CA LEU A 151 -2.23 19.52 8.93
C LEU A 151 -2.76 18.20 8.33
N ARG A 152 -3.79 17.61 8.93
CA ARG A 152 -4.33 16.30 8.56
C ARG A 152 -4.74 16.24 7.08
N GLY A 153 -5.37 17.30 6.58
CA GLY A 153 -5.73 17.40 5.16
C GLY A 153 -4.51 17.43 4.24
N ALA A 154 -3.56 18.33 4.51
CA ALA A 154 -2.34 18.48 3.71
C ALA A 154 -1.45 17.23 3.74
N LEU A 155 -1.32 16.55 4.88
CA LEU A 155 -0.55 15.30 4.96
C LEU A 155 -1.32 14.14 4.32
N GLY A 156 -2.66 14.17 4.34
CA GLY A 156 -3.50 13.19 3.64
C GLY A 156 -3.32 13.23 2.12
N THR A 157 -3.08 14.39 1.51
CA THR A 157 -2.85 14.48 0.05
C THR A 157 -1.56 13.79 -0.39
N LEU A 158 -0.60 13.59 0.52
CA LEU A 158 0.63 12.84 0.23
C LEU A 158 0.36 11.38 -0.17
N HIS A 159 -0.79 10.81 0.24
CA HIS A 159 -1.24 9.51 -0.27
C HIS A 159 -1.40 9.57 -1.79
N GLN A 160 -2.26 10.46 -2.28
CA GLN A 160 -2.53 10.60 -3.71
C GLN A 160 -1.29 11.04 -4.50
N LEU A 161 -0.49 11.96 -3.93
CA LEU A 161 0.79 12.35 -4.53
C LEU A 161 1.73 11.14 -4.68
N GLY A 162 1.83 10.30 -3.65
CA GLY A 162 2.60 9.06 -3.69
C GLY A 162 2.14 8.13 -4.81
N VAL A 163 0.83 7.96 -5.00
CA VAL A 163 0.29 7.15 -6.11
C VAL A 163 0.71 7.71 -7.47
N VAL A 164 0.52 9.01 -7.71
CA VAL A 164 0.85 9.64 -8.99
C VAL A 164 2.36 9.59 -9.27
N VAL A 165 3.19 9.84 -8.25
CA VAL A 165 4.65 9.71 -8.36
C VAL A 165 5.06 8.27 -8.64
N GLY A 166 4.40 7.29 -8.00
CA GLY A 166 4.64 5.87 -8.27
C GLY A 166 4.35 5.49 -9.72
N ILE A 167 3.22 5.96 -10.28
CA ILE A 167 2.86 5.76 -11.69
C ILE A 167 3.94 6.38 -12.61
N LEU A 168 4.37 7.61 -12.32
CA LEU A 168 5.39 8.30 -13.09
C LEU A 168 6.72 7.55 -13.08
N ILE A 169 7.18 7.09 -11.90
CA ILE A 169 8.42 6.30 -11.78
C ILE A 169 8.31 5.00 -12.58
N ALA A 170 7.15 4.32 -12.52
CA ALA A 170 6.91 3.11 -13.29
C ALA A 170 6.99 3.34 -14.80
N GLN A 171 6.42 4.44 -15.28
CA GLN A 171 6.49 4.83 -16.70
C GLN A 171 7.93 5.15 -17.12
N ILE A 172 8.68 5.89 -16.30
CA ILE A 172 10.09 6.22 -16.58
C ILE A 172 10.93 4.95 -16.65
N PHE A 173 10.86 4.07 -15.65
CA PHE A 173 11.63 2.82 -15.63
C PHE A 173 11.21 1.85 -16.74
N GLY A 174 9.94 1.91 -17.17
CA GLY A 174 9.41 1.11 -18.25
C GLY A 174 9.89 1.48 -19.65
N ILE A 175 10.65 2.58 -19.82
CA ILE A 175 11.23 2.95 -21.12
C ILE A 175 12.32 1.93 -21.50
N ASP A 176 12.42 1.61 -22.79
CA ASP A 176 13.41 0.67 -23.34
C ASP A 176 14.86 1.01 -22.95
N LEU A 177 15.20 2.28 -22.78
CA LEU A 177 16.54 2.71 -22.37
C LEU A 177 16.90 2.31 -20.93
N ILE A 178 15.91 2.01 -20.07
CA ILE A 178 16.10 1.79 -18.63
C ILE A 178 15.88 0.32 -18.26
N MET A 179 14.63 -0.11 -18.10
CA MET A 179 14.30 -1.50 -17.72
C MET A 179 13.18 -2.11 -18.58
N GLY A 180 12.64 -1.37 -19.56
CA GLY A 180 11.61 -1.86 -20.48
C GLY A 180 12.05 -2.93 -21.49
N THR A 181 13.30 -3.38 -21.42
CA THR A 181 13.87 -4.33 -22.39
C THR A 181 13.47 -5.78 -22.12
N GLU A 182 13.65 -6.63 -23.14
CA GLU A 182 13.44 -8.08 -23.04
C GLU A 182 14.20 -8.72 -21.89
N SER A 183 15.40 -8.23 -21.57
CA SER A 183 16.23 -8.79 -20.49
C SER A 183 15.85 -8.28 -19.09
N LEU A 184 15.37 -7.03 -18.97
CA LEU A 184 15.24 -6.34 -17.67
C LEU A 184 13.80 -6.18 -17.18
N TRP A 185 12.78 -6.48 -17.98
CA TRP A 185 11.39 -6.40 -17.53
C TRP A 185 11.07 -7.20 -16.24
N PRO A 186 11.71 -8.35 -15.93
CA PRO A 186 11.45 -9.02 -14.66
C PRO A 186 11.95 -8.19 -13.47
N LEU A 187 13.08 -7.49 -13.64
CA LEU A 187 13.61 -6.57 -12.64
C LEU A 187 12.72 -5.33 -12.49
N LEU A 188 12.12 -4.85 -13.59
CA LEU A 188 11.11 -3.79 -13.56
C LEU A 188 9.92 -4.20 -12.66
N LEU A 189 9.33 -5.39 -12.84
CA LEU A 189 8.25 -5.85 -11.96
C LEU A 189 8.73 -6.17 -10.54
N GLY A 190 9.95 -6.69 -10.39
CA GLY A 190 10.59 -7.00 -9.11
C GLY A 190 11.01 -5.78 -8.30
N PHE A 191 11.06 -4.58 -8.91
CA PHE A 191 11.50 -3.34 -8.26
C PHE A 191 10.69 -3.00 -7.01
N THR A 192 9.44 -3.47 -6.90
CA THR A 192 8.60 -3.30 -5.71
C THR A 192 9.29 -3.77 -4.42
N PHE A 193 10.25 -4.71 -4.51
CA PHE A 193 11.09 -5.15 -3.38
C PHE A 193 11.82 -3.99 -2.68
N ILE A 194 12.36 -3.03 -3.45
CA ILE A 194 13.21 -1.96 -2.91
C ILE A 194 12.39 -1.02 -2.00
N PRO A 195 11.27 -0.42 -2.46
CA PRO A 195 10.40 0.36 -1.58
C PRO A 195 9.88 -0.43 -0.37
N SER A 196 9.55 -1.72 -0.51
CA SER A 196 9.10 -2.55 0.62
C SER A 196 10.21 -2.74 1.65
N LEU A 197 11.46 -2.95 1.22
CA LEU A 197 12.61 -3.08 2.10
C LEU A 197 12.88 -1.77 2.86
N ILE A 198 12.87 -0.63 2.16
CA ILE A 198 13.02 0.68 2.79
C ILE A 198 11.90 0.90 3.81
N GLN A 199 10.67 0.54 3.46
CA GLN A 199 9.52 0.66 4.38
C GLN A 199 9.66 -0.25 5.61
N CYS A 200 10.17 -1.48 5.45
CA CYS A 200 10.49 -2.38 6.57
C CYS A 200 11.57 -1.83 7.49
N ILE A 201 12.52 -1.06 6.97
CA ILE A 201 13.56 -0.41 7.77
C ILE A 201 12.99 0.83 8.49
N LEU A 202 12.16 1.65 7.83
CA LEU A 202 11.65 2.90 8.39
C LEU A 202 10.53 2.69 9.41
N LEU A 203 9.56 1.81 9.14
CA LEU A 203 8.37 1.67 9.97
C LEU A 203 8.65 1.23 11.43
N PRO A 204 9.65 0.41 11.76
CA PRO A 204 9.97 0.09 13.16
C PRO A 204 10.36 1.32 13.99
N PHE A 205 10.96 2.34 13.36
CA PHE A 205 11.27 3.62 14.00
C PHE A 205 10.08 4.59 14.02
N ALA A 206 9.05 4.33 13.21
CA ALA A 206 7.82 5.09 13.24
C ALA A 206 6.96 4.72 14.47
N PRO A 207 6.29 5.69 15.11
CA PRO A 207 5.37 5.41 16.19
C PRO A 207 4.14 4.64 15.72
N GLU A 208 3.53 3.85 16.59
CA GLU A 208 2.17 3.34 16.33
C GLU A 208 1.15 4.48 16.47
N SER A 209 -0.01 4.33 15.82
CA SER A 209 -1.09 5.31 15.90
C SER A 209 -1.46 5.63 17.36
N PRO A 210 -1.41 6.91 17.80
CA PRO A 210 -1.87 7.30 19.12
C PRO A 210 -3.35 6.95 19.34
N ARG A 211 -4.17 7.04 18.28
CA ARG A 211 -5.60 6.73 18.33
C ARG A 211 -5.81 5.24 18.59
N PHE A 212 -5.04 4.39 17.92
CA PHE A 212 -5.08 2.95 18.16
C PHE A 212 -4.64 2.61 19.60
N LEU A 213 -3.56 3.21 20.08
CA LEU A 213 -3.07 2.97 21.46
C LEU A 213 -4.10 3.39 22.51
N LEU A 214 -4.74 4.55 22.31
CA LEU A 214 -5.74 5.07 23.24
C LEU A 214 -7.04 4.26 23.20
N ILE A 215 -7.61 4.05 22.02
CA ILE A 215 -8.98 3.52 21.86
C ILE A 215 -8.98 1.99 21.83
N ASN A 216 -8.13 1.38 20.99
CA ASN A 216 -8.16 -0.07 20.80
C ASN A 216 -7.36 -0.84 21.86
N ARG A 217 -6.31 -0.22 22.42
CA ARG A 217 -5.44 -0.86 23.43
C ARG A 217 -5.65 -0.34 24.85
N ASN A 218 -6.42 0.74 25.04
CA ASN A 218 -6.65 1.39 26.32
C ASN A 218 -5.35 1.82 27.04
N GLU A 219 -4.32 2.21 26.27
CA GLU A 219 -2.99 2.57 26.77
C GLU A 219 -2.76 4.09 26.72
N GLU A 220 -3.50 4.83 27.54
CA GLU A 220 -3.47 6.31 27.54
C GLU A 220 -2.07 6.90 27.74
N ASN A 221 -1.29 6.36 28.69
CA ASN A 221 0.06 6.85 28.97
C ASN A 221 1.01 6.68 27.76
N LYS A 222 0.88 5.58 27.01
CA LYS A 222 1.68 5.36 25.80
C LYS A 222 1.21 6.27 24.67
N ALA A 223 -0.10 6.42 24.47
CA ALA A 223 -0.66 7.35 23.49
C ALA A 223 -0.17 8.79 23.74
N LYS A 224 -0.16 9.24 25.00
CA LYS A 224 0.38 10.55 25.40
C LYS A 224 1.87 10.69 25.11
N SER A 225 2.66 9.66 25.40
CA SER A 225 4.11 9.64 25.09
C SER A 225 4.37 9.75 23.58
N VAL A 226 3.62 9.02 22.77
CA VAL A 226 3.71 9.08 21.31
C VAL A 226 3.29 10.47 20.78
N LEU A 227 2.18 11.01 21.25
CA LEU A 227 1.71 12.35 20.86
C LEU A 227 2.75 13.43 21.16
N LYS A 228 3.39 13.38 22.34
CA LYS A 228 4.45 14.34 22.68
C LYS A 228 5.59 14.33 21.66
N LYS A 229 6.00 13.13 21.21
CA LYS A 229 7.06 13.00 20.21
C LYS A 229 6.62 13.43 18.81
N LEU A 230 5.39 13.10 18.41
CA LEU A 230 4.83 13.49 17.11
C LEU A 230 4.60 15.00 17.01
N ARG A 231 4.13 15.64 18.08
CA ARG A 231 3.82 17.08 18.14
C ARG A 231 5.02 17.94 18.51
N GLY A 232 6.05 17.37 19.14
CA GLY A 232 7.24 18.10 19.60
C GLY A 232 6.94 19.07 20.74
N THR A 233 5.87 18.81 21.51
CA THR A 233 5.45 19.61 22.66
C THR A 233 5.11 18.71 23.84
N THR A 234 5.27 19.21 25.06
CA THR A 234 4.90 18.51 26.29
C THR A 234 3.41 18.59 26.59
N ASP A 235 2.74 19.65 26.11
CA ASP A 235 1.30 19.82 26.29
C ASP A 235 0.55 19.26 25.08
N VAL A 236 0.03 18.05 25.25
CA VAL A 236 -0.81 17.34 24.28
C VAL A 236 -2.19 17.04 24.87
N SER A 237 -2.56 17.75 25.94
CA SER A 237 -3.77 17.49 26.72
C SER A 237 -5.03 17.71 25.88
N ARG A 238 -5.01 18.75 25.04
CA ARG A 238 -6.09 19.06 24.10
C ARG A 238 -6.28 17.96 23.06
N ASP A 239 -5.20 17.53 22.38
CA ASP A 239 -5.25 16.46 21.39
C ASP A 239 -5.77 15.16 22.00
N LEU A 240 -5.32 14.84 23.22
CA LEU A 240 -5.78 13.64 23.94
C LEU A 240 -7.27 13.73 24.29
N GLN A 241 -7.75 14.91 24.67
CA GLN A 241 -9.15 15.14 24.99
C GLN A 241 -10.03 15.08 23.73
N GLU A 242 -9.60 15.68 22.63
CA GLU A 242 -10.25 15.58 21.31
C GLU A 242 -10.39 14.11 20.88
N MET A 243 -9.32 13.31 21.01
CA MET A 243 -9.37 11.88 20.68
C MET A 243 -10.29 11.08 21.59
N LYS A 244 -10.39 11.43 22.88
CA LYS A 244 -11.35 10.81 23.81
C LYS A 244 -12.78 11.18 23.46
N GLU A 245 -13.02 12.41 23.03
CA GLU A 245 -14.34 12.91 22.66
C GLU A 245 -14.82 12.27 21.35
N GLU A 246 -13.97 12.23 20.32
CA GLU A 246 -14.22 11.46 19.08
C GLU A 246 -14.51 9.98 19.40
N SER A 247 -13.79 9.39 20.37
CA SER A 247 -14.03 8.01 20.79
C SER A 247 -15.37 7.81 21.49
N ARG A 248 -15.83 8.77 22.30
CA ARG A 248 -17.15 8.70 22.95
C ARG A 248 -18.26 8.80 21.92
N GLN A 249 -18.13 9.68 20.94
CA GLN A 249 -19.08 9.82 19.83
C GLN A 249 -19.16 8.51 19.03
N MET A 250 -18.01 7.93 18.65
CA MET A 250 -17.97 6.62 17.95
C MET A 250 -18.55 5.44 18.75
N LEU A 251 -18.52 5.49 20.09
CA LEU A 251 -19.11 4.44 20.94
C LEU A 251 -20.62 4.61 21.12
N GLN A 252 -21.11 5.84 21.01
CA GLN A 252 -22.55 6.15 21.02
C GLN A 252 -23.20 5.80 19.67
N GLU A 253 -22.44 5.93 18.59
CA GLU A 253 -22.84 5.47 17.27
C GLU A 253 -22.73 3.94 17.17
N LYS A 254 -23.81 3.28 16.73
CA LYS A 254 -23.83 1.84 16.52
C LYS A 254 -22.81 1.51 15.41
N LYS A 255 -21.90 0.56 15.65
CA LYS A 255 -20.95 0.09 14.62
C LYS A 255 -21.74 -0.41 13.41
N VAL A 256 -21.78 0.39 12.36
CA VAL A 256 -22.51 0.09 11.14
C VAL A 256 -21.78 -1.02 10.40
N THR A 257 -22.45 -2.15 10.20
CA THR A 257 -21.96 -3.21 9.31
C THR A 257 -22.12 -2.79 7.84
N ILE A 258 -21.35 -3.40 6.93
CA ILE A 258 -21.44 -3.07 5.48
C ILE A 258 -22.89 -3.17 4.98
N LEU A 259 -23.63 -4.17 5.44
CA LEU A 259 -25.05 -4.37 5.09
C LEU A 259 -25.94 -3.25 5.63
N GLU A 260 -25.73 -2.83 6.88
CA GLU A 260 -26.50 -1.74 7.49
C GLU A 260 -26.25 -0.40 6.78
N LEU A 261 -25.06 -0.18 6.21
CA LEU A 261 -24.73 1.04 5.48
C LEU A 261 -25.60 1.26 4.23
N PHE A 262 -26.09 0.19 3.61
CA PHE A 262 -27.03 0.25 2.48
C PHE A 262 -28.50 0.28 2.90
N LEU A 263 -28.80 -0.03 4.17
CA LEU A 263 -30.16 -0.15 4.70
C LEU A 263 -30.57 1.07 5.56
N LEU A 264 -29.62 1.93 5.93
CA LEU A 264 -29.91 3.17 6.64
C LEU A 264 -30.52 4.20 5.67
N PRO A 265 -31.73 4.71 5.94
CA PRO A 265 -32.28 5.81 5.17
C PRO A 265 -31.42 7.07 5.39
N SER A 266 -31.05 7.71 4.28
CA SER A 266 -30.29 8.97 4.22
C SER A 266 -30.99 10.11 4.93
#